data_AF-A0A1I6CNW9-F1
#
_entry.id   AF-A0A1I6CNW9-F1
#
_cell.length_a   1.000
_cell.length_b   1.000
_cell.length_c   1.000
_cell.angle_alpha   90.00
_cell.angle_beta   90.00
_cell.angle_gamma   90.00
#
_symmetry.space_group_name_H-M   'P 1'
#
loop_
_entity.id
_entity.type
_entity.pdbx_description
1 polymer ?
#
loop_
_entity_poly.entity_id
_entity_poly.type
_entity_poly.pdbx_seq_one_letter_code
_entity_poly.pdbx_strand_id
1 'polypeptide(L)'
;MTVKKLFIVMLALAAFFSAALAAAAQTASTTGGIRVFVDGRPVTTGAAPFNEDGRLMVPARPVAEALGGSMRWIHPGEIQITREDRVISMFVGRRAYTINLMQKTMDVAPVVKDNRTYVPARPLAEALDYKVRWVQQGRLHFYRAGNENLVDRVETEMRFAPVAGNARNRGVMQTVSRSGQVIRYLREFVMESTAYTYTGNNTYTGIAPHRGIVAVDPSVIPLGSRLYVEGYGFCRAMDIGSKIKGNRIDVFMETRGGALNWGRKNVKVYLLP
;
A
#
# COMPACT_ATOMS: atom_id res chain seq x y z
N MET A 1 -62.79 -16.93 15.54
CA MET A 1 -61.38 -17.25 15.21
C MET A 1 -60.65 -15.94 15.01
N THR A 2 -59.84 -15.53 15.98
CA THR A 2 -59.65 -14.12 16.36
C THR A 2 -58.38 -13.49 15.80
N VAL A 3 -58.49 -12.19 15.50
CA VAL A 3 -57.52 -11.24 14.91
C VAL A 3 -56.09 -11.30 15.50
N LYS A 4 -55.92 -11.91 16.69
CA LYS A 4 -54.63 -12.15 17.35
C LYS A 4 -53.70 -13.13 16.60
N LYS A 5 -54.22 -14.02 15.74
CA LYS A 5 -53.36 -14.95 14.96
C LYS A 5 -52.75 -14.33 13.70
N LEU A 6 -53.26 -13.18 13.24
CA LEU A 6 -52.76 -12.52 12.02
C LEU A 6 -51.61 -11.53 12.30
N PHE A 7 -51.50 -11.02 13.53
CA PHE A 7 -50.43 -10.11 13.93
C PHE A 7 -49.08 -10.80 14.23
N ILE A 8 -49.11 -12.07 14.65
CA ILE A 8 -47.89 -12.84 14.98
C ILE A 8 -47.16 -13.33 13.71
N VAL A 9 -47.89 -13.52 12.60
CA VAL A 9 -47.29 -13.91 11.32
C VAL A 9 -46.62 -12.72 10.62
N MET A 10 -47.07 -11.48 10.87
CA MET A 10 -46.43 -10.27 10.32
C MET A 10 -45.21 -9.78 11.13
N LEU A 11 -45.10 -10.14 12.42
CA LEU A 11 -43.91 -9.84 13.23
C LEU A 11 -42.78 -10.86 13.05
N ALA A 12 -43.09 -12.09 12.63
CA ALA A 12 -42.10 -13.13 12.33
C ALA A 12 -41.49 -13.01 10.91
N LEU A 13 -42.13 -12.26 10.00
CA LEU A 13 -41.60 -12.02 8.64
C LEU A 13 -40.67 -10.78 8.57
N ALA A 14 -40.69 -9.90 9.58
CA ALA A 14 -39.76 -8.77 9.71
C ALA A 14 -38.46 -9.13 10.45
N ALA A 15 -38.44 -10.25 11.19
CA ALA A 15 -37.25 -10.73 11.90
C ALA A 15 -36.38 -11.69 11.05
N PHE A 16 -36.90 -12.20 9.93
CA PHE A 16 -36.15 -12.99 8.96
C PHE A 16 -35.68 -12.20 7.73
N PHE A 17 -35.99 -10.91 7.67
CA PHE A 17 -35.47 -9.97 6.66
C PHE A 17 -34.58 -8.88 7.28
N SER A 18 -33.89 -9.20 8.37
CA SER A 18 -32.81 -8.35 8.92
C SER A 18 -31.57 -9.14 9.38
N ALA A 19 -31.57 -10.48 9.28
CA ALA A 19 -30.38 -11.29 9.52
C ALA A 19 -29.63 -11.70 8.23
N ALA A 20 -30.23 -11.54 7.05
CA ALA A 20 -29.60 -11.88 5.77
C ALA A 20 -28.80 -10.72 5.14
N LEU A 21 -28.92 -9.49 5.66
CA LEU A 21 -28.16 -8.33 5.16
C LEU A 21 -26.93 -7.98 6.01
N ALA A 22 -26.60 -8.78 7.02
CA ALA A 22 -25.38 -8.63 7.83
C ALA A 22 -24.32 -9.70 7.55
N ALA A 23 -24.63 -10.71 6.72
CA ALA A 23 -23.70 -11.79 6.36
C ALA A 23 -22.94 -11.57 5.04
N ALA A 24 -23.17 -10.46 4.33
CA ALA A 24 -22.41 -10.09 3.13
C ALA A 24 -21.15 -9.26 3.41
N ALA A 25 -20.83 -8.99 4.68
CA ALA A 25 -19.71 -8.12 5.08
C ALA A 25 -18.41 -8.86 5.41
N GLN A 26 -18.32 -10.17 5.14
CA GLN A 26 -17.08 -10.93 5.31
C GLN A 26 -16.85 -11.89 4.13
N THR A 27 -16.30 -11.34 3.05
CA THR A 27 -15.21 -11.96 2.25
C THR A 27 -14.66 -10.91 1.28
N ALA A 28 -14.10 -9.81 1.82
CA ALA A 28 -12.99 -9.16 1.14
C ALA A 28 -11.72 -9.82 1.69
N SER A 29 -11.51 -11.07 1.29
CA SER A 29 -10.25 -11.76 1.49
C SER A 29 -9.14 -10.92 0.87
N THR A 30 -8.11 -10.67 1.65
CA THR A 30 -6.83 -10.07 1.26
C THR A 30 -6.09 -10.98 0.27
N THR A 31 -6.61 -11.10 -0.95
CA THR A 31 -5.82 -11.55 -2.10
C THR A 31 -5.43 -10.30 -2.87
N GLY A 32 -4.44 -9.59 -2.33
CA GLY A 32 -3.91 -8.36 -2.91
C GLY A 32 -3.22 -8.65 -4.23
N GLY A 33 -3.99 -8.68 -5.32
CA GLY A 33 -3.48 -8.80 -6.68
C GLY A 33 -2.48 -7.69 -6.98
N ILE A 34 -1.51 -8.00 -7.84
CA ILE A 34 -0.44 -7.08 -8.21
C ILE A 34 -1.04 -5.87 -8.96
N ARG A 35 -0.80 -4.66 -8.47
CA ARG A 35 -1.26 -3.42 -9.10
C ARG A 35 -0.11 -2.68 -9.76
N VAL A 36 -0.31 -2.26 -11.01
CA VAL A 36 0.71 -1.54 -11.80
C VAL A 36 0.45 -0.04 -11.75
N PHE A 37 1.52 0.73 -11.58
CA PHE A 37 1.52 2.18 -11.59
C PHE A 37 2.61 2.68 -12.55
N VAL A 38 2.31 3.73 -13.32
CA VAL A 38 3.28 4.45 -14.17
C VAL A 38 3.28 5.91 -13.74
N ASP A 39 4.44 6.44 -13.36
CA ASP A 39 4.62 7.83 -12.89
C ASP A 39 3.55 8.23 -11.83
N GLY A 40 3.26 7.31 -10.90
CA GLY A 40 2.30 7.49 -9.80
C GLY A 40 0.83 7.26 -10.15
N ARG A 41 0.48 7.06 -11.44
CA ARG A 41 -0.90 6.82 -11.89
C ARG A 41 -1.18 5.32 -12.01
N PRO A 42 -2.31 4.80 -11.50
CA PRO A 42 -2.66 3.39 -11.66
C PRO A 42 -2.95 3.06 -13.13
N VAL A 43 -2.51 1.88 -13.57
CA VAL A 43 -2.74 1.36 -14.93
C VAL A 43 -3.77 0.25 -14.89
N THR A 44 -4.82 0.40 -15.69
CA THR A 44 -5.80 -0.67 -15.91
C THR A 44 -5.23 -1.67 -16.90
N THR A 45 -4.74 -2.80 -16.39
CA THR A 45 -4.07 -3.80 -17.24
C THR A 45 -5.02 -4.83 -17.85
N GLY A 46 -6.29 -4.90 -17.40
CA GLY A 46 -7.28 -5.90 -17.84
C GLY A 46 -6.96 -7.35 -17.46
N ALA A 47 -5.71 -7.65 -17.12
CA ALA A 47 -5.17 -8.92 -16.63
C ALA A 47 -4.27 -8.66 -15.42
N ALA A 48 -4.26 -9.59 -14.46
CA ALA A 48 -3.35 -9.49 -13.32
C ALA A 48 -1.91 -9.82 -13.74
N PRO A 49 -0.92 -8.98 -13.36
CA PRO A 49 0.48 -9.38 -13.35
C PRO A 49 0.69 -10.57 -12.41
N PHE A 50 1.73 -11.36 -12.66
CA PHE A 50 2.06 -12.52 -11.84
C PHE A 50 3.58 -12.68 -11.67
N ASN A 51 4.00 -13.56 -10.77
CA ASN A 51 5.40 -13.92 -10.59
C ASN A 51 5.66 -15.26 -11.29
N GLU A 52 6.71 -15.31 -12.11
CA GLU A 52 7.22 -16.49 -12.79
C GLU A 52 8.72 -16.55 -12.56
N ASP A 53 9.20 -17.61 -11.91
CA ASP A 53 10.62 -17.81 -11.57
C ASP A 53 11.30 -16.61 -10.89
N GLY A 54 10.58 -15.90 -10.01
CA GLY A 54 11.11 -14.72 -9.32
C GLY A 54 11.17 -13.46 -10.20
N ARG A 55 10.54 -13.49 -11.38
CA ARG A 55 10.37 -12.33 -12.27
C ARG A 55 8.90 -11.96 -12.36
N LEU A 56 8.63 -10.66 -12.21
CA LEU A 56 7.28 -10.13 -12.36
C LEU A 56 6.93 -10.00 -13.84
N MET A 57 5.90 -10.71 -14.24
CA MET A 57 5.34 -10.75 -15.58
C MET A 57 4.15 -9.78 -15.65
N VAL A 58 4.17 -8.87 -16.61
CA VAL A 58 3.13 -7.85 -16.81
C VAL A 58 2.47 -7.98 -18.17
N PRO A 59 1.16 -7.68 -18.31
CA PRO A 59 0.51 -7.64 -19.62
C PRO A 59 1.16 -6.60 -20.52
N ALA A 60 1.76 -7.04 -21.62
CA ALA A 60 2.68 -6.23 -22.41
C ALA A 60 2.03 -4.96 -22.99
N ARG A 61 0.86 -5.10 -23.62
CA ARG A 61 0.16 -4.00 -24.30
C ARG A 61 -0.22 -2.84 -23.40
N PRO A 62 -1.07 -3.02 -22.36
CA PRO A 62 -1.54 -1.89 -21.55
C PRO A 62 -0.40 -1.23 -20.77
N VAL A 63 0.64 -1.97 -20.39
CA VAL A 63 1.80 -1.39 -19.71
C VAL A 63 2.67 -0.62 -20.70
N ALA A 64 2.93 -1.14 -21.91
CA ALA A 64 3.65 -0.40 -22.94
C ALA A 64 2.92 0.90 -23.33
N GLU A 65 1.60 0.85 -23.48
CA GLU A 65 0.76 2.03 -23.76
C GLU A 65 0.80 3.05 -22.63
N ALA A 66 0.70 2.60 -21.38
CA ALA A 66 0.82 3.48 -20.21
C ALA A 66 2.22 4.13 -20.09
N LEU A 67 3.26 3.47 -20.59
CA LEU A 67 4.62 4.02 -20.69
C LEU A 67 4.81 4.95 -21.89
N GLY A 68 3.75 5.25 -22.64
CA GLY A 68 3.78 6.13 -23.81
C GLY A 68 4.22 5.45 -25.11
N GLY A 69 4.29 4.12 -25.13
CA GLY A 69 4.59 3.32 -26.31
C GLY A 69 3.34 2.75 -27.00
N SER A 70 3.57 1.96 -28.04
CA SER A 70 2.57 1.13 -28.70
C SER A 70 3.12 -0.28 -28.87
N MET A 71 2.26 -1.29 -28.85
CA MET A 71 2.67 -2.70 -28.99
C MET A 71 1.88 -3.39 -30.10
N ARG A 72 2.60 -4.05 -31.00
CA ARG A 72 2.05 -4.75 -32.17
C ARG A 72 2.71 -6.11 -32.32
N TRP A 73 1.99 -7.07 -32.87
CA TRP A 73 2.59 -8.31 -33.36
C TRP A 73 3.03 -8.06 -34.80
N ILE A 74 4.29 -8.37 -35.12
CA ILE A 74 4.84 -8.14 -36.46
C ILE A 74 5.06 -9.45 -37.22
N HIS A 75 5.30 -10.55 -36.50
CA HIS A 75 5.37 -11.91 -37.03
C HIS A 75 4.80 -12.88 -35.99
N PRO A 76 4.48 -14.14 -36.37
CA PRO A 76 4.10 -15.17 -35.41
C PRO A 76 5.16 -15.31 -34.31
N GLY A 77 4.75 -15.12 -33.05
CA GLY A 77 5.68 -15.19 -31.91
C GLY A 77 6.47 -13.91 -31.65
N GLU A 78 6.43 -12.89 -32.52
CA GLU A 78 7.22 -11.66 -32.40
C GLU A 78 6.34 -10.43 -32.09
N ILE A 79 6.67 -9.77 -30.98
CA ILE A 79 6.08 -8.50 -30.60
C ILE A 79 7.08 -7.37 -30.84
N GLN A 80 6.59 -6.25 -31.36
CA GLN A 80 7.32 -5.01 -31.48
C GLN A 80 6.66 -3.95 -30.61
N ILE A 81 7.46 -3.30 -29.77
CA ILE A 81 7.05 -2.16 -28.96
C ILE A 81 7.79 -0.92 -29.47
N THR A 82 7.06 0.15 -29.75
CA THR A 82 7.64 1.41 -30.26
C THR A 82 7.28 2.55 -29.31
N ARG A 83 8.27 3.38 -28.96
CA ARG A 83 8.07 4.64 -28.23
C ARG A 83 9.11 5.65 -28.70
N GLU A 84 8.67 6.79 -29.21
CA GLU A 84 9.58 7.84 -29.72
C GLU A 84 10.60 7.24 -30.72
N ASP A 85 11.89 7.30 -30.43
CA ASP A 85 13.00 6.77 -31.22
C ASP A 85 13.38 5.32 -30.87
N ARG A 86 12.63 4.67 -29.97
CA ARG A 86 12.90 3.32 -29.49
C ARG A 86 12.02 2.29 -30.16
N VAL A 87 12.66 1.29 -30.76
CA VAL A 87 12.05 0.10 -31.34
C VAL A 87 12.57 -1.14 -30.63
N ILE A 88 11.68 -1.81 -29.91
CA ILE A 88 11.98 -3.00 -29.11
C ILE A 88 11.34 -4.20 -29.81
N SER A 89 12.12 -5.23 -30.14
CA SER A 89 11.56 -6.51 -30.59
C SER A 89 11.79 -7.59 -29.54
N MET A 90 10.74 -8.34 -29.21
CA MET A 90 10.79 -9.49 -28.30
C MET A 90 10.06 -10.68 -28.93
N PHE A 91 10.60 -11.88 -28.75
CA PHE A 91 9.96 -13.12 -29.18
C PHE A 91 9.41 -13.89 -27.98
N VAL A 92 8.19 -14.37 -28.09
CA VAL A 92 7.59 -15.31 -27.12
C VAL A 92 8.44 -16.57 -27.05
N GLY A 93 8.74 -17.00 -25.82
CA GLY A 93 9.58 -18.17 -25.55
C GLY A 93 11.08 -17.94 -25.74
N ARG A 94 11.54 -16.73 -26.13
CA ARG A 94 12.97 -16.41 -26.25
C ARG A 94 13.42 -15.39 -25.21
N ARG A 95 14.63 -15.59 -24.70
CA ARG A 95 15.30 -14.70 -23.74
C ARG A 95 16.11 -13.58 -24.40
N ALA A 96 16.32 -13.66 -25.71
CA ALA A 96 16.96 -12.60 -26.47
C ALA A 96 15.90 -11.59 -26.95
N TYR A 97 16.25 -10.31 -26.89
CA TYR A 97 15.44 -9.21 -27.42
C TYR A 97 16.34 -8.12 -27.97
N THR A 98 15.78 -7.14 -28.67
CA THR A 98 16.54 -6.00 -29.20
C THR A 98 15.95 -4.67 -28.75
N ILE A 99 16.81 -3.66 -28.62
CA ILE A 99 16.44 -2.25 -28.51
C ILE A 99 17.21 -1.52 -29.60
N ASN A 100 16.50 -0.91 -30.57
CA ASN A 100 17.13 -0.25 -31.72
C ASN A 100 18.15 -1.18 -32.42
N LEU A 101 17.74 -2.44 -32.65
CA LEU A 101 18.54 -3.52 -33.24
C LEU A 101 19.70 -4.05 -32.37
N MET A 102 20.07 -3.36 -31.27
CA MET A 102 21.08 -3.87 -30.36
C MET A 102 20.54 -5.01 -29.51
N GLN A 103 21.20 -6.16 -29.57
CA GLN A 103 20.79 -7.35 -28.84
C GLN A 103 21.01 -7.20 -27.33
N LYS A 104 20.03 -7.67 -26.57
CA LYS A 104 20.00 -7.76 -25.11
C LYS A 104 19.43 -9.11 -24.68
N THR A 105 19.56 -9.44 -23.41
CA THR A 105 19.10 -10.70 -22.81
C THR A 105 18.26 -10.43 -21.56
N MET A 106 17.32 -11.33 -21.28
CA MET A 106 16.48 -11.32 -20.08
C MET A 106 16.42 -12.72 -19.45
N ASP A 107 16.16 -12.79 -18.15
CA ASP A 107 16.21 -14.07 -17.41
C ASP A 107 15.01 -14.98 -17.67
N VAL A 108 13.84 -14.40 -17.92
CA VAL A 108 12.58 -15.10 -18.20
C VAL A 108 12.05 -14.59 -19.53
N ALA A 109 11.59 -15.49 -20.40
CA ALA A 109 11.09 -15.12 -21.73
C ALA A 109 9.67 -14.54 -21.66
N PRO A 110 9.25 -13.74 -22.65
CA PRO A 110 7.83 -13.42 -22.82
C PRO A 110 6.99 -14.69 -23.01
N VAL A 111 5.78 -14.69 -22.46
CA VAL A 111 4.85 -15.82 -22.54
C VAL A 111 3.48 -15.37 -23.04
N VAL A 112 2.71 -16.28 -23.61
CA VAL A 112 1.28 -16.06 -23.89
C VAL A 112 0.48 -16.87 -22.89
N LYS A 113 -0.39 -16.20 -22.15
CA LYS A 113 -1.31 -16.82 -21.18
C LYS A 113 -2.67 -16.16 -21.30
N ASP A 114 -3.74 -16.96 -21.32
CA ASP A 114 -5.12 -16.47 -21.41
C ASP A 114 -5.33 -15.46 -22.57
N ASN A 115 -4.76 -15.79 -23.74
CA ASN A 115 -4.78 -14.97 -24.96
C ASN A 115 -4.13 -13.58 -24.80
N ARG A 116 -3.18 -13.43 -23.87
CA ARG A 116 -2.46 -12.18 -23.61
C ARG A 116 -0.97 -12.43 -23.55
N THR A 117 -0.20 -11.51 -24.14
CA THR A 117 1.26 -11.51 -24.03
C THR A 117 1.69 -10.90 -22.71
N TYR A 118 2.52 -11.61 -21.99
CA TYR A 118 3.18 -11.15 -20.79
C TYR A 118 4.67 -11.02 -21.05
N VAL A 119 5.26 -9.96 -20.53
CA VAL A 119 6.70 -9.69 -20.61
C VAL A 119 7.24 -9.43 -19.21
N PRO A 120 8.53 -9.72 -18.95
CA PRO A 120 9.15 -9.36 -17.68
C PRO A 120 9.18 -7.84 -17.51
N ALA A 121 8.72 -7.36 -16.36
CA ALA A 121 8.51 -5.94 -16.09
C ALA A 121 9.79 -5.10 -16.21
N ARG A 122 10.94 -5.64 -15.80
CA ARG A 122 12.22 -4.91 -15.80
C ARG A 122 12.78 -4.69 -17.21
N PRO A 123 12.98 -5.73 -18.04
CA PRO A 123 13.33 -5.55 -19.45
C PRO A 123 12.39 -4.60 -20.20
N LEU A 124 11.07 -4.69 -19.96
CA LEU A 124 10.12 -3.75 -20.56
C LEU A 124 10.37 -2.30 -20.11
N ALA A 125 10.56 -2.08 -18.80
CA ALA A 125 10.83 -0.75 -18.26
C ALA A 125 12.13 -0.17 -18.84
N GLU A 126 13.24 -0.91 -18.72
CA GLU A 126 14.56 -0.47 -19.14
C GLU A 126 14.61 -0.20 -20.65
N ALA A 127 13.97 -1.07 -21.44
CA ALA A 127 13.89 -0.88 -22.89
C ALA A 127 13.16 0.40 -23.28
N LEU A 128 12.24 0.88 -22.45
CA LEU A 128 11.51 2.13 -22.63
C LEU A 128 12.07 3.30 -21.82
N ASP A 129 13.26 3.19 -21.24
CA ASP A 129 13.90 4.22 -20.38
C ASP A 129 13.17 4.53 -19.06
N TYR A 130 12.50 3.52 -18.55
CA TYR A 130 11.89 3.50 -17.24
C TYR A 130 12.66 2.61 -16.28
N LYS A 131 12.63 2.96 -15.00
CA LYS A 131 12.98 2.08 -13.89
C LYS A 131 11.71 1.40 -13.40
N VAL A 132 11.86 0.23 -12.78
CA VAL A 132 10.75 -0.49 -12.14
C VAL A 132 11.11 -0.87 -10.70
N ARG A 133 10.17 -0.64 -9.78
CA ARG A 133 10.31 -0.96 -8.36
C ARG A 133 9.10 -1.73 -7.86
N TRP A 134 9.35 -2.85 -7.20
CA TRP A 134 8.35 -3.51 -6.37
C TRP A 134 8.25 -2.79 -5.02
N VAL A 135 7.03 -2.45 -4.61
CA VAL A 135 6.71 -1.77 -3.35
C VAL A 135 5.86 -2.68 -2.48
N GLN A 136 5.88 -2.45 -1.16
CA GLN A 136 5.03 -3.17 -0.21
C GLN A 136 3.53 -3.09 -0.62
N GLN A 137 2.73 -4.08 -0.20
CA GLN A 137 1.30 -4.22 -0.54
C GLN A 137 0.98 -4.58 -2.01
N GLY A 138 1.90 -5.23 -2.72
CA GLY A 138 1.61 -5.77 -4.05
C GLY A 138 1.60 -4.73 -5.18
N ARG A 139 2.41 -3.66 -5.08
CA ARG A 139 2.41 -2.57 -6.06
C ARG A 139 3.70 -2.56 -6.86
N LEU A 140 3.57 -2.49 -8.17
CA LEU A 140 4.66 -2.42 -9.12
C LEU A 140 4.67 -1.03 -9.76
N HIS A 141 5.71 -0.25 -9.50
CA HIS A 141 5.85 1.13 -9.98
C HIS A 141 6.88 1.22 -11.09
N PHE A 142 6.47 1.79 -12.23
CA PHE A 142 7.34 2.24 -13.31
C PHE A 142 7.52 3.75 -13.20
N TYR A 143 8.76 4.23 -13.34
CA TYR A 143 9.08 5.66 -13.23
C TYR A 143 10.30 6.02 -14.08
N ARG A 144 10.32 7.23 -14.63
CA ARG A 144 11.47 7.73 -15.41
C ARG A 144 12.65 8.10 -14.50
N ALA A 145 13.88 7.98 -15.00
CA ALA A 145 15.07 8.50 -14.30
C ALA A 145 14.91 10.01 -14.04
N GLY A 146 15.20 10.47 -12.82
CA GLY A 146 14.93 11.85 -12.37
C GLY A 146 13.60 12.04 -11.62
N ASN A 147 12.64 11.10 -11.75
CA ASN A 147 11.39 11.08 -10.98
C ASN A 147 11.45 10.14 -9.77
N GLU A 148 12.65 9.85 -9.25
CA GLU A 148 12.86 8.93 -8.11
C GLU A 148 12.10 9.42 -6.87
N ASN A 149 12.13 10.74 -6.64
CA ASN A 149 11.36 11.40 -5.59
C ASN A 149 9.84 11.27 -5.77
N LEU A 150 9.33 11.00 -6.98
CA LEU A 150 7.90 10.84 -7.21
C LEU A 150 7.41 9.50 -6.68
N VAL A 151 8.19 8.43 -6.79
CA VAL A 151 7.81 7.13 -6.21
C VAL A 151 7.86 7.19 -4.70
N ASP A 152 8.87 7.86 -4.13
CA ASP A 152 8.97 8.03 -2.68
C ASP A 152 7.92 9.01 -2.14
N ARG A 153 7.60 10.09 -2.87
CA ARG A 153 6.50 11.01 -2.54
C ARG A 153 5.14 10.36 -2.70
N VAL A 154 4.89 9.58 -3.75
CA VAL A 154 3.64 8.83 -3.94
C VAL A 154 3.55 7.70 -2.94
N GLU A 155 4.64 7.01 -2.60
CA GLU A 155 4.66 5.99 -1.55
C GLU A 155 4.41 6.63 -0.18
N THR A 156 5.00 7.79 0.10
CA THR A 156 4.74 8.60 1.29
C THR A 156 3.27 9.05 1.29
N GLU A 157 2.80 9.78 0.29
CA GLU A 157 1.42 10.26 0.17
C GLU A 157 0.37 9.14 0.12
N MET A 158 0.67 7.94 -0.39
CA MET A 158 -0.27 6.81 -0.46
C MET A 158 -0.18 5.83 0.72
N ARG A 159 0.99 5.63 1.35
CA ARG A 159 1.07 5.09 2.74
C ARG A 159 0.23 5.95 3.66
N PHE A 160 0.15 7.24 3.32
CA PHE A 160 -0.52 8.27 4.05
C PHE A 160 -1.76 8.82 3.34
N ALA A 161 -2.36 8.00 2.46
CA ALA A 161 -3.68 8.29 1.90
C ALA A 161 -4.64 8.59 3.05
N PRO A 162 -5.64 9.47 2.86
CA PRO A 162 -6.53 9.87 3.94
C PRO A 162 -7.28 8.64 4.43
N VAL A 163 -6.82 8.12 5.56
CA VAL A 163 -7.58 7.18 6.37
C VAL A 163 -8.68 8.02 6.98
N ALA A 164 -9.93 7.55 6.88
CA ALA A 164 -11.09 8.24 7.41
C ALA A 164 -10.81 8.67 8.87
N GLY A 165 -10.62 9.98 9.06
CA GLY A 165 -10.14 10.55 10.32
C GLY A 165 -9.67 11.99 10.14
N ASN A 166 -9.83 12.78 11.20
CA ASN A 166 -9.65 14.24 11.28
C ASN A 166 -8.18 14.73 11.14
N ALA A 167 -7.39 14.15 10.23
CA ALA A 167 -6.03 14.62 9.96
C ALA A 167 -6.09 16.01 9.32
N ARG A 168 -5.49 17.01 9.99
CA ARG A 168 -5.35 18.38 9.46
C ARG A 168 -4.07 18.45 8.63
N ASN A 169 -4.16 19.12 7.48
CA ASN A 169 -3.09 19.39 6.50
C ASN A 169 -2.59 18.13 5.76
N ARG A 170 -2.96 18.04 4.47
CA ARG A 170 -2.66 16.92 3.56
C ARG A 170 -1.76 17.42 2.42
N GLY A 171 -0.71 16.68 2.08
CA GLY A 171 0.03 16.83 0.82
C GLY A 171 1.12 17.92 0.75
N VAL A 172 1.36 18.68 1.83
CA VAL A 172 2.48 19.63 1.91
C VAL A 172 3.23 19.38 3.21
N MET A 173 4.56 19.23 3.14
CA MET A 173 5.39 19.09 4.34
C MET A 173 5.33 20.37 5.17
N GLN A 174 4.97 20.23 6.45
CA GLN A 174 4.81 21.36 7.36
C GLN A 174 5.83 21.30 8.50
N THR A 175 6.00 22.43 9.20
CA THR A 175 6.85 22.53 10.39
C THR A 175 6.03 22.89 11.62
N VAL A 176 6.44 22.38 12.77
CA VAL A 176 5.91 22.78 14.08
C VAL A 176 7.07 22.88 15.08
N SER A 177 7.03 23.89 15.95
CA SER A 177 7.98 23.98 17.08
C SER A 177 7.41 23.24 18.29
N ARG A 178 8.16 22.25 18.81
CA ARG A 178 7.80 21.46 19.99
C ARG A 178 9.04 21.14 20.81
N SER A 179 8.96 21.38 22.12
CA SER A 179 10.06 21.09 23.06
C SER A 179 11.41 21.69 22.62
N GLY A 180 11.39 22.88 22.02
CA GLY A 180 12.59 23.57 21.51
C GLY A 180 13.12 23.06 20.17
N GLN A 181 12.47 22.08 19.52
CA GLN A 181 12.87 21.53 18.23
C GLN A 181 11.85 21.85 17.13
N VAL A 182 12.36 22.17 15.93
CA VAL A 182 11.53 22.31 14.72
C VAL A 182 11.32 20.93 14.11
N ILE A 183 10.09 20.46 14.13
CA ILE A 183 9.69 19.15 13.63
C ILE A 183 9.06 19.33 12.25
N ARG A 184 9.61 18.64 11.25
CA ARG A 184 8.99 18.49 9.94
C ARG A 184 8.04 17.31 9.95
N TYR A 185 6.82 17.50 9.46
CA TYR A 185 5.79 16.46 9.47
C TYR A 185 4.95 16.46 8.20
N LEU A 186 4.38 15.29 7.92
CA LEU A 186 3.54 14.99 6.76
C LEU A 186 2.05 15.11 7.10
N ARG A 187 1.65 14.72 8.31
CA ARG A 187 0.26 14.78 8.81
C ARG A 187 0.23 15.05 10.32
N GLU A 188 -0.74 15.83 10.77
CA GLU A 188 -1.09 15.99 12.20
C GLU A 188 -2.39 15.23 12.50
N PHE A 189 -2.38 14.43 13.56
CA PHE A 189 -3.56 13.75 14.12
C PHE A 189 -3.83 14.25 15.53
N VAL A 190 -5.09 14.30 15.92
CA VAL A 190 -5.50 14.35 17.33
C VAL A 190 -6.00 12.96 17.69
N MET A 191 -5.31 12.28 18.61
CA MET A 191 -5.58 10.88 18.94
C MET A 191 -5.81 10.70 20.44
N GLU A 192 -6.68 9.77 20.83
CA GLU A 192 -6.78 9.32 22.21
C GLU A 192 -5.56 8.43 22.51
N SER A 193 -4.69 8.91 23.40
CA SER A 193 -3.51 8.19 23.84
C SER A 193 -3.74 7.48 25.17
N THR A 194 -3.31 6.23 25.23
CA THR A 194 -3.09 5.46 26.47
C THR A 194 -1.61 5.09 26.59
N ALA A 195 -1.24 4.41 27.68
CA ALA A 195 0.07 3.79 27.81
C ALA A 195 -0.04 2.33 28.22
N TYR A 196 0.90 1.53 27.73
CA TYR A 196 1.09 0.13 28.10
C TYR A 196 2.52 -0.12 28.59
N THR A 197 2.73 -1.27 29.22
CA THR A 197 4.04 -1.70 29.70
C THR A 197 4.33 -3.10 29.21
N TYR A 198 5.56 -3.58 29.40
CA TYR A 198 5.93 -4.92 28.99
C TYR A 198 5.08 -5.98 29.71
N THR A 199 4.53 -6.92 28.92
CA THR A 199 3.66 -8.01 29.39
C THR A 199 4.30 -9.40 29.19
N GLY A 200 5.59 -9.45 28.85
CA GLY A 200 6.31 -10.70 28.56
C GLY A 200 6.37 -11.06 27.06
N ASN A 201 5.69 -10.30 26.19
CA ASN A 201 5.67 -10.57 24.74
C ASN A 201 6.39 -9.47 23.94
N ASN A 202 6.99 -9.86 22.82
CA ASN A 202 7.49 -8.91 21.85
C ASN A 202 6.33 -8.15 21.17
N THR A 203 6.65 -6.99 20.63
CA THR A 203 5.72 -6.23 19.77
C THR A 203 5.32 -7.04 18.54
N TYR A 204 4.25 -6.63 17.86
CA TYR A 204 3.78 -7.26 16.62
C TYR A 204 4.85 -7.39 15.54
N THR A 205 5.81 -6.45 15.49
CA THR A 205 6.94 -6.51 14.53
C THR A 205 8.10 -7.39 14.98
N GLY A 206 8.00 -8.03 16.15
CA GLY A 206 9.00 -8.94 16.71
C GLY A 206 10.08 -8.28 17.57
N ILE A 207 10.02 -6.96 17.79
CA ILE A 207 11.01 -6.22 18.58
C ILE A 207 10.59 -6.23 20.06
N ALA A 208 11.57 -6.39 20.96
CA ALA A 208 11.37 -6.23 22.39
C ALA A 208 10.89 -4.79 22.70
N PRO A 209 9.77 -4.60 23.41
CA PRO A 209 9.21 -3.28 23.62
C PRO A 209 10.11 -2.46 24.57
N HIS A 210 10.32 -1.20 24.21
CA HIS A 210 11.12 -0.22 24.95
C HIS A 210 10.56 1.19 24.71
N ARG A 211 10.95 2.17 25.54
CA ARG A 211 10.53 3.56 25.32
C ARG A 211 10.91 4.03 23.91
N GLY A 212 9.95 4.68 23.24
CA GLY A 212 10.07 5.06 21.82
C GLY A 212 9.34 4.11 20.88
N ILE A 213 8.73 3.03 21.36
CA ILE A 213 7.80 2.20 20.60
C ILE A 213 6.35 2.57 20.97
N VAL A 214 5.50 2.61 19.95
CA VAL A 214 4.05 2.82 20.13
C VAL A 214 3.24 1.77 19.38
N ALA A 215 2.08 1.44 19.93
CA ALA A 215 1.05 0.66 19.26
C ALA A 215 0.07 1.59 18.53
N VAL A 216 -0.27 1.24 17.29
CA VAL A 216 -1.18 2.02 16.45
C VAL A 216 -2.19 1.12 15.74
N ASP A 217 -3.21 1.72 15.14
CA ASP A 217 -4.00 1.07 14.09
C ASP A 217 -3.25 1.17 12.75
N PRO A 218 -2.76 0.06 12.16
CA PRO A 218 -2.04 0.08 10.87
C PRO A 218 -2.86 0.63 9.71
N SER A 219 -4.19 0.62 9.82
CA SER A 219 -5.06 1.22 8.82
C SER A 219 -5.00 2.74 8.84
N VAL A 220 -4.64 3.37 9.98
CA VAL A 220 -4.50 4.83 10.18
C VAL A 220 -3.05 5.29 10.06
N ILE A 221 -2.15 4.63 10.79
CA ILE A 221 -0.71 4.88 10.80
C ILE A 221 0.00 3.57 10.46
N PRO A 222 0.64 3.45 9.29
CA PRO A 222 1.40 2.25 8.91
C PRO A 222 2.48 1.88 9.93
N LEU A 223 2.70 0.57 10.12
CA LEU A 223 3.84 0.09 10.90
C LEU A 223 5.18 0.52 10.27
N GLY A 224 6.17 0.78 11.11
CA GLY A 224 7.47 1.34 10.75
C GLY A 224 7.51 2.87 10.68
N SER A 225 6.36 3.56 10.67
CA SER A 225 6.27 5.02 10.63
C SER A 225 7.00 5.69 11.79
N ARG A 226 7.69 6.78 11.49
CA ARG A 226 8.32 7.68 12.48
C ARG A 226 7.30 8.72 12.92
N LEU A 227 7.21 8.92 14.23
CA LEU A 227 6.21 9.80 14.84
C LEU A 227 6.86 10.73 15.86
N TYR A 228 6.20 11.85 16.12
CA TYR A 228 6.36 12.62 17.35
C TYR A 228 5.02 12.71 18.06
N VAL A 229 4.96 12.27 19.31
CA VAL A 229 3.77 12.31 20.16
C VAL A 229 3.97 13.38 21.23
N GLU A 230 3.08 14.38 21.27
CA GLU A 230 3.16 15.44 22.27
C GLU A 230 3.18 14.89 23.71
N GLY A 231 4.16 15.34 24.50
CA GLY A 231 4.38 14.87 25.87
C GLY A 231 5.14 13.54 26.00
N TYR A 232 5.28 12.77 24.92
CA TYR A 232 6.03 11.49 24.94
C TYR A 232 7.39 11.60 24.23
N GLY A 233 7.42 12.24 23.06
CA GLY A 233 8.61 12.46 22.24
C GLY A 233 8.60 11.70 20.92
N PHE A 234 9.78 11.52 20.33
CA PHE A 234 9.97 10.77 19.09
C PHE A 234 9.77 9.28 19.32
N CYS A 235 9.07 8.63 18.41
CA CYS A 235 8.77 7.22 18.51
C CYS A 235 8.52 6.56 17.15
N ARG A 236 8.36 5.24 17.17
CA ARG A 236 8.12 4.41 15.99
C ARG A 236 6.92 3.50 16.18
N ALA A 237 6.07 3.43 15.17
CA ALA A 237 4.91 2.53 15.14
C ALA A 237 5.38 1.09 14.92
N MET A 238 5.61 0.33 15.99
CA MET A 238 6.16 -1.03 15.91
C MET A 238 5.23 -2.11 16.48
N ASP A 239 4.09 -1.70 17.04
CA ASP A 239 3.16 -2.61 17.69
C ASP A 239 1.71 -2.37 17.26
N ILE A 240 0.85 -3.35 17.54
CA ILE A 240 -0.60 -3.23 17.38
C ILE A 240 -1.29 -3.73 18.65
N GLY A 241 -2.48 -3.19 18.93
CA GLY A 241 -3.34 -3.68 19.99
C GLY A 241 -4.74 -3.97 19.49
N SER A 242 -5.38 -5.00 20.03
CA SER A 242 -6.78 -5.32 19.69
C SER A 242 -7.73 -4.14 19.97
N LYS A 243 -7.44 -3.36 21.02
CA LYS A 243 -8.17 -2.14 21.42
C LYS A 243 -7.66 -0.84 20.78
N ILE A 244 -6.55 -0.91 20.04
CA ILE A 244 -5.94 0.26 19.38
C ILE A 244 -6.46 0.31 17.94
N LYS A 245 -7.62 0.97 17.78
CA LYS A 245 -8.36 1.09 16.53
C LYS A 245 -8.74 2.54 16.25
N GLY A 246 -8.71 2.94 14.98
CA GLY A 246 -8.97 4.31 14.55
C GLY A 246 -7.97 5.31 15.13
N ASN A 247 -8.47 6.46 15.61
CA ASN A 247 -7.65 7.54 16.19
C ASN A 247 -7.20 7.24 17.63
N ARG A 248 -6.65 6.05 17.88
CA ARG A 248 -6.07 5.63 19.16
C ARG A 248 -4.59 5.30 18.99
N ILE A 249 -3.80 5.62 20.02
CA ILE A 249 -2.36 5.32 20.07
C ILE A 249 -1.98 4.87 21.49
N ASP A 250 -1.17 3.83 21.61
CA ASP A 250 -0.69 3.34 22.91
C ASP A 250 0.82 3.56 23.02
N VAL A 251 1.27 4.35 23.99
CA VAL A 251 2.72 4.60 24.17
C VAL A 251 3.33 3.59 25.14
N PHE A 252 4.53 3.09 24.84
CA PHE A 252 5.21 2.20 25.76
C PHE A 252 5.81 2.96 26.94
N MET A 253 5.65 2.41 28.14
CA MET A 253 6.30 2.85 29.37
C MET A 253 7.04 1.68 30.02
N GLU A 254 8.22 1.96 30.58
CA GLU A 254 9.05 0.95 31.25
C GLU A 254 8.38 0.38 32.51
N THR A 255 7.55 1.18 33.18
CA THR A 255 6.93 0.80 34.45
C THR A 255 5.43 1.04 34.46
N ARG A 256 4.70 0.22 35.22
CA ARG A 256 3.26 0.38 35.44
C ARG A 256 2.92 1.73 36.04
N GLY A 257 3.75 2.22 36.96
CA GLY A 257 3.62 3.57 37.52
C GLY A 257 3.73 4.66 36.44
N GLY A 258 4.68 4.52 35.51
CA GLY A 258 4.81 5.41 34.36
C GLY A 258 3.57 5.42 33.45
N ALA A 259 3.00 4.25 33.19
CA ALA A 259 1.77 4.13 32.40
C ALA A 259 0.55 4.76 33.09
N LEU A 260 0.42 4.59 34.41
CA LEU A 260 -0.64 5.24 35.19
C LEU A 260 -0.48 6.76 35.22
N ASN A 261 0.74 7.26 35.42
CA ASN A 261 1.04 8.69 35.41
C ASN A 261 0.82 9.34 34.04
N TRP A 262 1.00 8.58 32.95
CA TRP A 262 0.69 9.05 31.60
C TRP A 262 -0.80 9.36 31.44
N GLY A 263 -1.66 8.47 31.96
CA GLY A 263 -3.11 8.56 31.90
C GLY A 263 -3.68 8.41 30.48
N ARG A 264 -5.02 8.33 30.38
CA ARG A 264 -5.72 8.45 29.10
C ARG A 264 -5.95 9.93 28.78
N LYS A 265 -5.52 10.39 27.62
CA LYS A 265 -5.67 11.80 27.20
C LYS A 265 -5.62 11.95 25.69
N ASN A 266 -6.18 13.04 25.17
CA ASN A 266 -5.99 13.40 23.77
C ASN A 266 -4.63 14.07 23.59
N VAL A 267 -3.87 13.63 22.58
CA VAL A 267 -2.56 14.19 22.23
C VAL A 267 -2.51 14.49 20.74
N LYS A 268 -1.66 15.45 20.34
CA LYS A 268 -1.30 15.59 18.94
C LYS A 268 -0.19 14.62 18.59
N VAL A 269 -0.36 13.97 17.44
CA VAL A 269 0.58 13.03 16.86
C VAL A 269 0.99 13.54 15.50
N TYR A 270 2.29 13.70 15.30
CA TYR A 270 2.87 14.16 14.05
C TYR A 270 3.54 12.99 13.36
N LEU A 271 3.10 12.71 12.14
CA LEU A 271 3.74 11.73 11.29
C LEU A 271 4.92 12.38 10.56
N LEU A 272 6.09 11.79 10.71
CA LEU A 272 7.34 12.35 10.20
C LEU A 272 7.72 11.75 8.82
N PRO A 273 8.57 12.45 8.04
CA PRO A 273 9.17 11.90 6.83
C PRO A 273 9.99 10.62 7.07
#